data_AF-F7YWW6-F1
#
_entry.id   AF-F7YWW6-F1
#
_cell.length_a   1.000
_cell.length_b   1.000
_cell.length_c   1.000
_cell.angle_alpha   90.00
_cell.angle_beta   90.00
_cell.angle_gamma   90.00
#
_symmetry.space_group_name_H-M   'P 1'
#
loop_
_entity.id
_entity.type
_entity.pdbx_description
1 polymer ?
#
loop_
_entity_poly.entity_id
_entity_poly.type
_entity_poly.pdbx_seq_one_letter_code
_entity_poly.pdbx_strand_id
1 'polypeptide(L)'
;MKIVFALKILPNAVGVCSLKKLAILVALSVLLLNGCFLILDTSTTSTLVIRFVFPHIKAIPSEEPVSGILTLTKLSRKVERYFELDKGEIVVQGVEEGLWNISIKLMDKNGFVIYQGTDQATIKKNQVSEVTIVLSLTPGDLSLEVQTTSNLMNEVEILLECGESSFSNKKVLTNGSATFEFSNLKSAVWNLSLNLLSEGETALTKGPYGLEIQPGRVNRFKVLIDDFGGVTIEAIVEKLPTVSDVEAFNLDEGIKISWKTVTGAACYDVYRKEGDLWLKLNKDPITECEHIDVNVVEGESYTYVVNAKTSTGLHSGFSEPVTIVRDTKRVFVLTKERKIYRLKYDKNGMLDTDGSTSISTDPLSVRKIGSLGNYLFVVLSGQPKIMIEKYDSTTLSKFSEYYSINEDSICNNAFFVDQFVFVQSSSRIYKLNLNSGSYIRKDLTGIKSISAAENIYVLTNNNELLVLSVDDLDQICEPTNLDGPSYIFASLSYVFVCKSRQWIKIYNWNGSALDYVGEVAYSSTDVASIITDGRYAYIAGYDKKLSVLDLENFKWISNLDMSGKIYAMTIFDEKLLVATGDKLIIYDISNGNLTFKQELTFNADCLLVCFD
;
A
#
# COMPACT_ATOMS: atom_id res chain seq x y z
N MET A 1 -38.08 -15.47 -48.58
CA MET A 1 -38.40 -16.25 -49.80
C MET A 1 -37.09 -16.77 -50.37
N LYS A 2 -36.93 -18.11 -50.44
CA LYS A 2 -35.97 -18.92 -51.24
C LYS A 2 -34.44 -18.80 -51.06
N ILE A 3 -33.89 -19.67 -50.19
CA ILE A 3 -32.94 -20.81 -50.42
C ILE A 3 -32.45 -20.94 -51.91
N VAL A 4 -31.17 -21.16 -52.30
CA VAL A 4 -30.36 -22.41 -52.21
C VAL A 4 -28.87 -22.22 -52.64
N PHE A 5 -28.02 -22.92 -51.88
CA PHE A 5 -26.65 -23.47 -52.02
C PHE A 5 -25.94 -23.63 -53.39
N ALA A 6 -24.60 -23.62 -53.32
CA ALA A 6 -23.76 -24.73 -53.80
C ALA A 6 -22.44 -24.85 -53.01
N LEU A 7 -22.35 -25.86 -52.14
CA LEU A 7 -21.08 -26.42 -51.65
C LEU A 7 -20.67 -27.57 -52.60
N LYS A 8 -19.39 -27.68 -52.91
CA LYS A 8 -18.81 -28.88 -53.55
C LYS A 8 -17.79 -29.48 -52.58
N ILE A 9 -18.14 -30.61 -51.98
CA ILE A 9 -17.23 -31.50 -51.25
C ILE A 9 -17.13 -32.80 -52.05
N LEU A 10 -15.96 -33.43 -52.04
CA LEU A 10 -15.69 -34.87 -51.80
C LEU A 10 -14.29 -35.23 -52.38
N PRO A 11 -13.62 -36.32 -51.96
CA PRO A 11 -13.72 -37.05 -50.67
C PRO A 11 -12.37 -37.56 -50.07
N ASN A 12 -12.44 -37.84 -48.75
CA ASN A 12 -11.90 -39.00 -47.99
C ASN A 12 -10.45 -39.49 -48.19
N ALA A 13 -9.68 -39.54 -47.09
CA ALA A 13 -9.34 -40.79 -46.38
C ALA A 13 -8.57 -40.55 -45.06
N VAL A 14 -9.29 -40.72 -43.95
CA VAL A 14 -8.99 -41.44 -42.69
C VAL A 14 -7.56 -41.44 -42.12
N GLY A 15 -7.41 -40.92 -40.87
CA GLY A 15 -6.30 -41.25 -39.98
C GLY A 15 -6.16 -40.41 -38.70
N VAL A 16 -6.99 -40.69 -37.69
CA VAL A 16 -6.73 -40.58 -36.23
C VAL A 16 -6.21 -39.23 -35.63
N CYS A 17 -7.15 -38.53 -34.99
CA CYS A 17 -7.04 -37.89 -33.66
C CYS A 17 -5.77 -37.04 -33.33
N SER A 18 -5.74 -35.80 -33.79
CA SER A 18 -4.89 -34.73 -33.22
C SER A 18 -5.39 -33.36 -33.69
N LEU A 19 -6.40 -32.80 -33.03
CA LEU A 19 -6.75 -31.37 -33.11
C LEU A 19 -7.23 -30.86 -31.74
N LYS A 20 -6.33 -31.02 -30.75
CA LYS A 20 -6.18 -30.10 -29.62
C LYS A 20 -4.85 -29.38 -29.84
N LYS A 21 -4.88 -28.23 -30.52
CA LYS A 21 -3.87 -27.14 -30.53
C LYS A 21 -4.14 -26.24 -31.73
N LEU A 22 -5.16 -25.39 -31.61
CA LEU A 22 -5.17 -24.04 -32.21
C LEU A 22 -6.28 -23.23 -31.52
N ALA A 23 -6.19 -23.18 -30.19
CA ALA A 23 -6.75 -22.14 -29.36
C ALA A 23 -5.55 -21.35 -28.82
N ILE A 24 -5.72 -20.06 -28.55
CA ILE A 24 -4.73 -19.11 -27.98
C ILE A 24 -3.91 -18.36 -29.04
N LEU A 25 -4.46 -17.25 -29.53
CA LEU A 25 -3.81 -15.95 -29.76
C LEU A 25 -4.92 -15.03 -30.29
N VAL A 26 -4.97 -13.76 -29.88
CA VAL A 26 -5.92 -12.67 -30.29
C VAL A 26 -6.93 -12.18 -29.21
N ALA A 27 -6.95 -12.72 -27.99
CA ALA A 27 -7.74 -12.09 -26.90
C ALA A 27 -7.05 -12.04 -25.51
N LEU A 28 -5.72 -11.98 -25.49
CA LEU A 28 -4.91 -11.66 -24.30
C LEU A 28 -3.88 -10.59 -24.68
N SER A 29 -4.21 -9.31 -24.48
CA SER A 29 -3.21 -8.23 -24.38
C SER A 29 -3.71 -6.99 -23.62
N VAL A 30 -4.85 -7.06 -22.95
CA VAL A 30 -5.27 -6.08 -21.93
C VAL A 30 -5.55 -6.85 -20.65
N LEU A 31 -4.47 -7.24 -19.97
CA LEU A 31 -4.45 -7.71 -18.58
C LEU A 31 -2.99 -8.08 -18.29
N LEU A 32 -2.33 -7.19 -17.55
CA LEU A 32 -1.22 -7.42 -16.62
C LEU A 32 -0.30 -6.19 -16.65
N LEU A 33 -0.53 -5.25 -15.72
CA LEU A 33 0.37 -4.98 -14.60
C LEU A 33 -0.13 -3.77 -13.81
N ASN A 34 -0.22 -3.99 -12.49
CA ASN A 34 -0.55 -3.05 -11.41
C ASN A 34 -2.03 -2.64 -11.35
N GLY A 35 -2.80 -2.97 -10.33
CA GLY A 35 -2.53 -3.65 -9.07
C GLY A 35 -3.84 -3.55 -8.31
N CYS A 36 -4.50 -4.68 -8.10
CA CYS A 36 -5.60 -4.89 -7.17
C CYS A 36 -6.31 -6.20 -7.52
N PHE A 37 -6.21 -7.20 -6.65
CA PHE A 37 -7.25 -8.22 -6.55
C PHE A 37 -8.49 -7.56 -5.91
N LEU A 38 -9.09 -6.59 -6.60
CA LEU A 38 -10.29 -5.92 -6.15
C LEU A 38 -11.47 -6.86 -6.37
N ILE A 39 -12.17 -7.18 -5.28
CA ILE A 39 -13.54 -7.68 -5.34
C ILE A 39 -14.53 -6.53 -5.60
N LEU A 40 -14.05 -5.30 -5.44
CA LEU A 40 -14.80 -4.07 -5.64
C LEU A 40 -14.41 -3.44 -6.98
N ASP A 41 -15.27 -3.57 -7.98
CA ASP A 41 -15.13 -2.82 -9.22
C ASP A 41 -15.66 -1.40 -8.98
N THR A 42 -14.74 -0.45 -8.75
CA THR A 42 -15.06 0.97 -8.51
C THR A 42 -15.71 1.64 -9.73
N SER A 43 -15.72 0.99 -10.90
CA SER A 43 -16.51 1.45 -12.05
C SER A 43 -18.01 1.13 -11.92
N THR A 44 -18.38 0.28 -10.95
CA THR A 44 -19.77 -0.05 -10.64
C THR A 44 -20.23 0.66 -9.36
N THR A 45 -21.44 1.23 -9.37
CA THR A 45 -22.06 1.83 -8.18
C THR A 45 -22.85 0.81 -7.34
N SER A 46 -22.59 -0.49 -7.54
CA SER A 46 -23.31 -1.58 -6.88
C SER A 46 -22.99 -1.62 -5.38
N THR A 47 -24.00 -1.66 -4.53
CA THR A 47 -23.85 -1.66 -3.07
C THR A 47 -24.54 -2.88 -2.47
N LEU A 48 -23.91 -3.56 -1.52
CA LEU A 48 -24.49 -4.62 -0.72
C LEU A 48 -24.67 -4.12 0.71
N VAL A 49 -25.91 -4.12 1.21
CA VAL A 49 -26.25 -3.84 2.60
C VAL A 49 -26.62 -5.14 3.30
N ILE A 50 -25.92 -5.46 4.37
CA ILE A 50 -26.11 -6.69 5.13
C ILE A 50 -26.63 -6.31 6.50
N ARG A 51 -27.86 -6.74 6.80
CA ARG A 51 -28.45 -6.66 8.13
C ARG A 51 -28.33 -8.02 8.78
N PHE A 52 -28.21 -8.07 10.10
CA PHE A 52 -28.23 -9.33 10.82
C PHE A 52 -29.14 -9.24 12.04
N VAL A 53 -29.80 -10.36 12.33
CA VAL A 53 -30.82 -10.45 13.38
C VAL A 53 -30.44 -11.54 14.36
N PHE A 54 -30.55 -11.21 15.64
CA PHE A 54 -30.35 -12.15 16.73
C PHE A 54 -31.70 -12.78 17.07
N PRO A 55 -31.92 -14.08 16.82
CA PRO A 55 -33.16 -14.75 17.22
C PRO A 55 -33.30 -14.82 18.76
N HIS A 56 -32.20 -14.63 19.51
CA HIS A 56 -32.17 -14.58 20.96
C HIS A 56 -31.44 -13.31 21.42
N ILE A 57 -32.12 -12.48 22.23
CA ILE A 57 -31.74 -11.09 22.57
C ILE A 57 -30.52 -11.02 23.53
N LYS A 58 -30.00 -12.15 24.03
CA LYS A 58 -28.81 -12.16 24.90
C LYS A 58 -27.99 -13.42 24.66
N ALA A 59 -26.67 -13.27 24.52
CA ALA A 59 -25.75 -14.39 24.60
C ALA A 59 -25.88 -14.97 26.00
N ILE A 60 -26.52 -16.14 26.10
CA ILE A 60 -26.47 -16.93 27.31
C ILE A 60 -25.15 -17.72 27.23
N PRO A 61 -24.14 -17.43 28.07
CA PRO A 61 -24.14 -16.33 29.04
C PRO A 61 -23.04 -15.26 28.86
N SER A 62 -23.32 -14.09 29.43
CA SER A 62 -22.51 -12.88 29.67
C SER A 62 -21.70 -12.16 28.57
N GLU A 63 -21.27 -12.77 27.47
CA GLU A 63 -20.37 -12.11 26.49
C GLU A 63 -21.12 -11.44 25.31
N GLU A 64 -20.91 -10.14 25.13
CA GLU A 64 -21.48 -9.38 24.00
C GLU A 64 -20.53 -9.39 22.80
N PRO A 65 -21.05 -9.48 21.55
CA PRO A 65 -20.22 -9.36 20.37
C PRO A 65 -19.71 -7.93 20.25
N VAL A 66 -18.39 -7.77 20.10
CA VAL A 66 -17.75 -6.45 19.89
C VAL A 66 -17.18 -6.29 18.49
N SER A 67 -16.91 -7.40 17.80
CA SER A 67 -16.36 -7.39 16.43
C SER A 67 -16.92 -8.56 15.62
N GLY A 68 -16.57 -8.63 14.34
CA GLY A 68 -17.00 -9.72 13.47
C GLY A 68 -16.17 -9.86 12.20
N ILE A 69 -16.37 -10.98 11.52
CA ILE A 69 -15.82 -11.32 10.21
C ILE A 69 -16.98 -11.49 9.24
N LEU A 70 -16.96 -10.70 8.17
CA LEU A 70 -17.77 -10.88 6.98
C LEU A 70 -16.96 -11.65 5.95
N THR A 71 -17.44 -12.80 5.50
CA THR A 71 -16.87 -13.55 4.38
C THR A 71 -17.80 -13.50 3.17
N LEU A 72 -17.30 -13.03 2.03
CA LEU A 72 -17.99 -13.07 0.75
C LEU A 72 -17.34 -14.11 -0.16
N THR A 73 -18.13 -15.03 -0.73
CA THR A 73 -17.63 -16.09 -1.60
C THR A 73 -18.43 -16.21 -2.89
N LYS A 74 -17.74 -16.17 -4.03
CA LYS A 74 -18.29 -16.36 -5.37
C LYS A 74 -17.38 -17.26 -6.20
N LEU A 75 -17.88 -18.45 -6.56
CA LEU A 75 -17.08 -19.50 -7.21
C LEU A 75 -15.83 -19.82 -6.37
N SER A 76 -14.63 -19.69 -6.92
CA SER A 76 -13.36 -19.90 -6.21
C SER A 76 -12.85 -18.67 -5.44
N ARG A 77 -13.53 -17.52 -5.56
CA ARG A 77 -13.10 -16.26 -4.93
C ARG A 77 -13.69 -16.16 -3.53
N LYS A 78 -12.83 -15.87 -2.56
CA LYS A 78 -13.17 -15.68 -1.15
C LYS A 78 -12.55 -14.37 -0.66
N VAL A 79 -13.33 -13.60 0.09
CA VAL A 79 -12.95 -12.30 0.65
C VAL A 79 -13.38 -12.25 2.08
N GLU A 80 -12.55 -11.69 2.95
CA GLU A 80 -12.85 -11.54 4.36
C GLU A 80 -12.64 -10.09 4.79
N ARG A 81 -13.61 -9.54 5.51
CA ARG A 81 -13.54 -8.21 6.11
C ARG A 81 -13.82 -8.34 7.60
N TYR A 82 -12.91 -7.86 8.42
CA TYR A 82 -13.18 -7.68 9.85
C TYR A 82 -13.86 -6.33 10.07
N PHE A 83 -14.73 -6.26 11.05
CA PHE A 83 -15.44 -5.04 11.43
C PHE A 83 -15.66 -4.98 12.94
N GLU A 84 -15.58 -3.79 13.50
CA GLU A 84 -16.07 -3.52 14.85
C GLU A 84 -17.61 -3.44 14.81
N LEU A 85 -18.25 -3.94 15.86
CA LEU A 85 -19.71 -3.98 15.97
C LEU A 85 -20.21 -2.68 16.61
N ASP A 86 -20.22 -1.59 15.83
CA ASP A 86 -20.75 -0.29 16.26
C ASP A 86 -22.21 -0.07 15.81
N LYS A 87 -22.64 -0.78 14.77
CA LYS A 87 -23.96 -0.65 14.11
C LYS A 87 -24.54 -2.02 13.69
N GLY A 88 -25.86 -2.10 13.59
CA GLY A 88 -26.60 -3.33 13.20
C GLY A 88 -26.60 -3.66 11.71
N GLU A 89 -25.76 -3.00 10.90
CA GLU A 89 -25.67 -3.24 9.45
C GLU A 89 -24.23 -3.09 8.94
N ILE A 90 -23.90 -3.82 7.88
CA ILE A 90 -22.60 -3.75 7.18
C ILE A 90 -22.86 -3.34 5.74
N VAL A 91 -22.24 -2.25 5.31
CA VAL A 91 -22.32 -1.76 3.93
C VAL A 91 -21.03 -2.07 3.19
N VAL A 92 -21.15 -2.67 2.00
CA VAL A 92 -20.04 -2.99 1.10
C VAL A 92 -20.33 -2.37 -0.28
N GLN A 93 -19.51 -1.42 -0.71
CA GLN A 93 -19.67 -0.73 -2.00
C GLN A 93 -18.78 -1.35 -3.07
N GLY A 94 -19.17 -1.26 -4.34
CA GLY A 94 -18.40 -1.72 -5.51
C GLY A 94 -18.51 -3.21 -5.80
N VAL A 95 -19.42 -3.95 -5.16
CA VAL A 95 -19.45 -5.42 -5.26
C VAL A 95 -19.83 -5.86 -6.68
N GLU A 96 -19.05 -6.78 -7.27
CA GLU A 96 -19.33 -7.32 -8.59
C GLU A 96 -20.73 -7.97 -8.69
N GLU A 97 -21.42 -7.70 -9.80
CA GLU A 97 -22.72 -8.29 -10.13
C GLU A 97 -22.72 -9.83 -10.06
N GLY A 98 -23.80 -10.43 -9.55
CA GLY A 98 -24.03 -11.87 -9.53
C GLY A 98 -24.34 -12.42 -8.14
N LEU A 99 -24.43 -13.75 -8.05
CA LEU A 99 -24.75 -14.44 -6.79
C LEU A 99 -23.51 -14.57 -5.91
N TRP A 100 -23.63 -14.12 -4.66
CA TRP A 100 -22.60 -14.22 -3.63
C TRP A 100 -23.11 -15.00 -2.43
N ASN A 101 -22.28 -15.88 -1.90
CA ASN A 101 -22.46 -16.44 -0.57
C ASN A 101 -21.88 -15.48 0.46
N ILE A 102 -22.61 -15.28 1.55
CA ILE A 102 -22.27 -14.34 2.60
C ILE A 102 -22.24 -15.13 3.90
N SER A 103 -21.17 -15.00 4.67
CA SER A 103 -21.05 -15.54 6.02
C SER A 103 -20.68 -14.42 6.97
N ILE A 104 -21.34 -14.39 8.12
CA ILE A 104 -21.00 -13.51 9.24
C ILE A 104 -20.60 -14.40 10.41
N LYS A 105 -19.51 -14.02 11.07
CA LYS A 105 -19.11 -14.51 12.38
C LYS A 105 -18.94 -13.32 13.32
N LEU A 106 -19.61 -13.29 14.46
CA LEU A 106 -19.42 -12.24 15.46
C LEU A 106 -18.60 -12.78 16.62
N MET A 107 -17.72 -11.95 17.17
CA MET A 107 -16.73 -12.29 18.17
C MET A 107 -16.87 -11.47 19.44
N ASP A 108 -16.59 -12.07 20.59
CA ASP A 108 -16.47 -11.35 21.87
C ASP A 108 -15.16 -10.56 21.97
N LYS A 109 -14.98 -9.81 23.07
CA LYS A 109 -13.76 -9.03 23.34
C LYS A 109 -12.47 -9.87 23.43
N ASN A 110 -12.61 -11.18 23.62
CA ASN A 110 -11.51 -12.13 23.69
C ASN A 110 -11.26 -12.83 22.34
N GLY A 111 -12.01 -12.49 21.29
CA GLY A 111 -11.84 -13.03 19.94
C GLY A 111 -12.52 -14.38 19.68
N PHE A 112 -13.38 -14.87 20.57
CA PHE A 112 -14.13 -16.11 20.33
C PHE A 112 -15.35 -15.85 19.47
N VAL A 113 -15.58 -16.68 18.43
CA VAL A 113 -16.75 -16.55 17.55
C VAL A 113 -18.01 -17.03 18.28
N ILE A 114 -18.81 -16.09 18.78
CA ILE A 114 -19.99 -16.38 19.58
C ILE A 114 -21.29 -16.50 18.77
N TYR A 115 -21.36 -15.83 17.62
CA TYR A 115 -22.48 -15.98 16.67
C TYR A 115 -21.96 -16.26 15.27
N GLN A 116 -22.72 -17.02 14.50
CA GLN A 116 -22.49 -17.17 13.07
C GLN A 116 -23.78 -17.32 12.27
N GLY A 117 -23.76 -16.87 11.02
CA GLY A 117 -24.85 -17.02 10.08
C GLY A 117 -24.35 -16.96 8.65
N THR A 118 -25.14 -17.51 7.73
CA THR A 118 -24.85 -17.50 6.30
C THR A 118 -26.10 -17.26 5.50
N ASP A 119 -25.98 -16.54 4.40
CA ASP A 119 -27.05 -16.36 3.42
C ASP A 119 -26.46 -16.10 2.02
N GLN A 120 -27.31 -15.90 1.02
CA GLN A 120 -26.90 -15.52 -0.33
C GLN A 120 -27.55 -14.20 -0.74
N ALA A 121 -26.80 -13.36 -1.46
CA ALA A 121 -27.35 -12.17 -2.09
C ALA A 121 -27.03 -12.16 -3.59
N THR A 122 -28.02 -11.78 -4.39
CA THR A 122 -27.80 -11.46 -5.80
C THR A 122 -27.50 -9.96 -5.92
N ILE A 123 -26.26 -9.65 -6.28
CA ILE A 123 -25.81 -8.28 -6.52
C ILE A 123 -26.20 -7.86 -7.91
N LYS A 124 -26.83 -6.69 -8.02
CA LYS A 124 -27.26 -6.10 -9.29
C LYS A 124 -26.38 -4.90 -9.62
N LYS A 125 -25.99 -4.78 -10.89
CA LYS A 125 -25.12 -3.70 -11.36
C LYS A 125 -25.73 -2.33 -11.06
N ASN A 126 -24.93 -1.46 -10.45
CA ASN A 126 -25.28 -0.06 -10.16
C ASN A 126 -26.54 0.10 -9.27
N GLN A 127 -26.83 -0.88 -8.42
CA GLN A 127 -27.98 -0.89 -7.51
C GLN A 127 -27.57 -1.24 -6.09
N VAL A 128 -28.47 -0.94 -5.14
CA VAL A 128 -28.38 -1.42 -3.75
C VAL A 128 -29.09 -2.77 -3.66
N SER A 129 -28.36 -3.81 -3.26
CA SER A 129 -28.87 -5.12 -2.87
C SER A 129 -28.85 -5.24 -1.35
N GLU A 130 -29.93 -5.73 -0.75
CA GLU A 130 -30.02 -5.95 0.69
C GLU A 130 -30.17 -7.44 1.03
N VAL A 131 -29.61 -7.85 2.15
CA VAL A 131 -29.76 -9.21 2.71
C VAL A 131 -29.90 -9.12 4.23
N THR A 132 -30.71 -10.01 4.81
CA THR A 132 -30.90 -10.11 6.27
C THR A 132 -30.49 -11.50 6.74
N ILE A 133 -29.41 -11.58 7.50
CA ILE A 133 -28.82 -12.84 7.95
C ILE A 133 -29.29 -13.14 9.38
N VAL A 134 -29.92 -14.29 9.57
CA VAL A 134 -30.27 -14.77 10.91
C VAL A 134 -29.04 -15.43 11.53
N LEU A 135 -28.61 -14.91 12.68
CA LEU A 135 -27.45 -15.43 13.39
C LEU A 135 -27.84 -16.55 14.35
N SER A 136 -26.94 -17.50 14.57
CA SER A 136 -27.08 -18.60 15.53
C SER A 136 -25.91 -18.60 16.49
N LEU A 137 -26.14 -19.00 17.75
CA LEU A 137 -25.05 -19.18 18.71
C LEU A 137 -24.14 -20.32 18.23
N THR A 138 -22.84 -20.05 18.20
CA THR A 138 -21.85 -21.09 17.94
C THR A 138 -21.86 -22.08 19.11
N PRO A 139 -21.91 -23.40 18.89
CA PRO A 139 -21.71 -24.40 19.94
C PRO A 139 -20.37 -24.21 20.67
N GLY A 140 -20.28 -24.73 21.90
CA GLY A 140 -19.06 -24.76 22.68
C GLY A 140 -18.63 -26.20 22.97
N ASP A 141 -17.35 -26.39 23.27
CA ASP A 141 -16.83 -27.66 23.75
C ASP A 141 -16.67 -27.58 25.28
N LEU A 142 -16.65 -28.72 25.96
CA LEU A 142 -16.46 -28.83 27.41
C LEU A 142 -15.34 -29.83 27.71
N SER A 143 -14.36 -29.37 28.47
CA SER A 143 -13.32 -30.19 29.09
C SER A 143 -13.49 -30.09 30.61
N LEU A 144 -13.84 -31.21 31.23
CA LEU A 144 -14.16 -31.31 32.65
C LEU A 144 -13.16 -32.24 33.33
N GLU A 145 -12.31 -31.71 34.18
CA GLU A 145 -11.43 -32.49 35.04
C GLU A 145 -12.10 -32.69 36.40
N VAL A 146 -12.29 -33.93 36.83
CA VAL A 146 -12.76 -34.26 38.17
C VAL A 146 -11.62 -34.87 38.96
N GLN A 147 -11.33 -34.30 40.12
CA GLN A 147 -10.31 -34.74 41.05
C GLN A 147 -10.93 -34.99 42.42
N THR A 148 -10.46 -36.03 43.11
CA THR A 148 -10.80 -36.27 44.51
C THR A 148 -9.55 -36.50 45.34
N THR A 149 -9.58 -36.04 46.60
CA THR A 149 -8.53 -36.36 47.58
C THR A 149 -8.73 -37.72 48.22
N SER A 150 -9.93 -38.31 48.08
CA SER A 150 -10.27 -39.57 48.73
C SER A 150 -9.54 -40.73 48.08
N ASN A 151 -8.89 -41.54 48.90
CA ASN A 151 -8.24 -42.78 48.48
C ASN A 151 -9.20 -43.98 48.37
N LEU A 152 -10.47 -43.82 48.75
CA LEU A 152 -11.49 -44.87 48.69
C LEU A 152 -12.21 -44.90 47.34
N MET A 153 -12.31 -43.75 46.66
CA MET A 153 -13.03 -43.62 45.40
C MET A 153 -12.16 -44.09 44.25
N ASN A 154 -12.67 -44.99 43.42
CA ASN A 154 -11.95 -45.53 42.26
C ASN A 154 -12.59 -45.16 40.93
N GLU A 155 -13.85 -44.72 40.93
CA GLU A 155 -14.59 -44.37 39.72
C GLU A 155 -15.45 -43.13 39.94
N VAL A 156 -15.70 -42.39 38.86
CA VAL A 156 -16.65 -41.29 38.83
C VAL A 156 -17.56 -41.41 37.62
N GLU A 157 -18.85 -41.31 37.86
CA GLU A 157 -19.90 -41.18 36.86
C GLU A 157 -20.42 -39.75 36.87
N ILE A 158 -20.57 -39.16 35.69
CA ILE A 158 -21.10 -37.82 35.51
C ILE A 158 -22.40 -37.88 34.70
N LEU A 159 -23.33 -37.00 35.03
CA LEU A 159 -24.54 -36.74 34.26
C LEU A 159 -24.60 -35.23 33.96
N LEU A 160 -24.65 -34.88 32.68
CA LEU A 160 -24.78 -33.52 32.18
C LEU A 160 -26.15 -33.35 31.52
N GLU A 161 -26.91 -32.34 31.92
CA GLU A 161 -28.27 -32.11 31.41
C GLU A 161 -28.51 -30.65 30.99
N CYS A 162 -29.16 -30.43 29.84
CA CYS A 162 -29.59 -29.11 29.38
C CYS A 162 -30.89 -29.24 28.58
N GLY A 163 -32.02 -28.86 29.17
CA GLY A 163 -33.34 -29.03 28.56
C GLY A 163 -33.64 -30.51 28.32
N GLU A 164 -33.92 -30.89 27.06
CA GLU A 164 -34.16 -32.29 26.67
C GLU A 164 -32.88 -33.08 26.37
N SER A 165 -31.71 -32.43 26.38
CA SER A 165 -30.43 -33.09 26.11
C SER A 165 -29.78 -33.59 27.40
N SER A 166 -29.29 -34.84 27.41
CA SER A 166 -28.53 -35.41 28.53
C SER A 166 -27.37 -36.27 28.04
N PHE A 167 -26.27 -36.27 28.79
CA PHE A 167 -25.10 -37.12 28.58
C PHE A 167 -24.68 -37.75 29.90
N SER A 168 -24.49 -39.07 29.92
CA SER A 168 -23.87 -39.76 31.05
C SER A 168 -22.56 -40.40 30.61
N ASN A 169 -21.52 -40.32 31.44
CA ASN A 169 -20.25 -40.96 31.18
C ASN A 169 -19.58 -41.38 32.50
N LYS A 170 -18.99 -42.57 32.53
CA LYS A 170 -18.35 -43.16 33.70
C LYS A 170 -16.89 -43.46 33.39
N LYS A 171 -15.97 -43.02 34.26
CA LYS A 171 -14.52 -43.25 34.12
C LYS A 171 -13.87 -43.69 35.43
N VAL A 172 -12.82 -44.49 35.30
CA VAL A 172 -11.93 -44.86 36.41
C VAL A 172 -11.02 -43.68 36.74
N LEU A 173 -10.85 -43.40 38.03
CA LEU A 173 -9.94 -42.39 38.54
C LEU A 173 -8.50 -42.91 38.46
N THR A 174 -7.65 -42.21 37.72
CA THR A 174 -6.20 -42.47 37.68
C THR A 174 -5.50 -41.44 38.55
N ASN A 175 -4.80 -41.89 39.60
CA ASN A 175 -4.20 -41.02 40.62
C ASN A 175 -5.21 -40.01 41.20
N GLY A 176 -6.46 -40.43 41.45
CA GLY A 176 -7.51 -39.59 42.00
C GLY A 176 -8.15 -38.60 41.00
N SER A 177 -7.88 -38.75 39.70
CA SER A 177 -8.38 -37.83 38.67
C SER A 177 -8.97 -38.52 37.43
N ALA A 178 -9.95 -37.88 36.79
CA ALA A 178 -10.48 -38.27 35.48
C ALA A 178 -10.91 -37.03 34.68
N THR A 179 -10.61 -37.02 33.38
CA THR A 179 -11.01 -35.93 32.47
C THR A 179 -12.10 -36.40 31.52
N PHE A 180 -13.10 -35.55 31.29
CA PHE A 180 -14.21 -35.77 30.37
C PHE A 180 -14.19 -34.69 29.30
N GLU A 181 -14.42 -35.08 28.05
CA GLU A 181 -14.39 -34.19 26.90
C GLU A 181 -15.69 -34.35 26.13
N PHE A 182 -16.34 -33.23 25.83
CA PHE A 182 -17.56 -33.16 25.06
C PHE A 182 -17.39 -32.08 24.01
N SER A 183 -17.77 -32.39 22.77
CA SER A 183 -17.71 -31.44 21.67
C SER A 183 -19.10 -31.03 21.21
N ASN A 184 -19.18 -29.84 20.63
CA ASN A 184 -20.38 -29.32 19.97
C ASN A 184 -21.62 -29.27 20.89
N LEU A 185 -21.40 -28.94 22.17
CA LEU A 185 -22.49 -28.73 23.12
C LEU A 185 -23.22 -27.43 22.81
N LYS A 186 -24.54 -27.43 23.02
CA LYS A 186 -25.35 -26.22 22.96
C LYS A 186 -24.80 -25.21 23.97
N SER A 187 -24.51 -24.00 23.50
CA SER A 187 -24.08 -22.89 24.35
C SER A 187 -25.24 -22.45 25.23
N ALA A 188 -25.16 -22.88 26.49
CA ALA A 188 -26.21 -22.82 27.50
C ALA A 188 -25.59 -23.17 28.86
N VAL A 189 -26.40 -23.07 29.92
CA VAL A 189 -26.03 -23.61 31.23
C VAL A 189 -26.42 -25.08 31.28
N TRP A 190 -25.44 -25.96 31.49
CA TRP A 190 -25.62 -27.40 31.65
C TRP A 190 -25.53 -27.79 33.12
N ASN A 191 -26.48 -28.56 33.61
CA ASN A 191 -26.48 -29.08 34.98
C ASN A 191 -25.58 -30.31 35.07
N LEU A 192 -24.51 -30.23 35.85
CA LEU A 192 -23.60 -31.33 36.17
C LEU A 192 -24.00 -32.00 37.48
N SER A 193 -24.26 -33.31 37.42
CA SER A 193 -24.36 -34.19 38.58
C SER A 193 -23.22 -35.21 38.55
N LEU A 194 -22.74 -35.60 39.72
CA LEU A 194 -21.55 -36.44 39.92
C LEU A 194 -21.89 -37.56 40.90
N ASN A 195 -21.56 -38.79 40.55
CA ASN A 195 -21.56 -39.95 41.44
C ASN A 195 -20.12 -40.43 41.58
N LEU A 196 -19.56 -40.41 42.78
CA LEU A 196 -18.31 -41.11 43.10
C LEU A 196 -18.62 -42.51 43.58
N LEU A 197 -17.88 -43.47 43.06
CA LEU A 197 -18.06 -44.88 43.37
C LEU A 197 -16.82 -45.44 44.06
N SER A 198 -17.09 -46.35 44.99
CA SER A 198 -16.12 -47.19 45.68
C SER A 198 -16.52 -48.64 45.41
N GLU A 199 -15.59 -49.45 44.90
CA GLU A 199 -15.83 -50.87 44.57
C GLU A 199 -17.06 -51.10 43.65
N GLY A 200 -17.42 -50.11 42.83
CA GLY A 200 -18.53 -50.18 41.89
C GLY A 200 -19.89 -49.77 42.47
N GLU A 201 -19.99 -49.46 43.77
CA GLU A 201 -21.18 -48.91 44.39
C GLU A 201 -21.08 -47.38 44.56
N THR A 202 -22.21 -46.68 44.41
CA THR A 202 -22.25 -45.22 44.59
C THR A 202 -22.07 -44.86 46.06
N ALA A 203 -20.95 -44.22 46.38
CA ALA A 203 -20.63 -43.80 47.74
C ALA A 203 -21.03 -42.34 48.00
N LEU A 204 -21.01 -41.49 46.98
CA LEU A 204 -21.32 -40.06 47.12
C LEU A 204 -21.94 -39.49 45.85
N THR A 205 -23.07 -38.79 45.98
CA THR A 205 -23.70 -38.03 44.89
C THR A 205 -23.62 -36.52 45.17
N LYS A 206 -23.32 -35.72 44.14
CA LYS A 206 -23.20 -34.26 44.19
C LYS A 206 -23.84 -33.60 42.96
N GLY A 207 -24.34 -32.38 43.13
CA GLY A 207 -25.01 -31.61 42.08
C GLY A 207 -26.53 -31.49 42.28
N PRO A 208 -27.26 -30.87 41.33
CA PRO A 208 -26.75 -30.34 40.07
C PRO A 208 -25.98 -29.02 40.24
N TYR A 209 -24.90 -28.84 39.46
CA TYR A 209 -24.14 -27.60 39.36
C TYR A 209 -24.25 -27.03 37.95
N GLY A 210 -24.61 -25.74 37.82
CA GLY A 210 -24.70 -25.09 36.51
C GLY A 210 -23.32 -24.79 35.94
N LEU A 211 -22.94 -25.47 34.86
CA LEU A 211 -21.78 -25.17 34.04
C LEU A 211 -22.17 -24.31 32.84
N GLU A 212 -21.67 -23.10 32.82
CA GLU A 212 -21.86 -22.15 31.74
C GLU A 212 -20.97 -22.49 30.55
N ILE A 213 -21.58 -23.01 29.48
CA ILE A 213 -20.88 -23.32 28.22
C ILE A 213 -20.94 -22.08 27.34
N GLN A 214 -19.82 -21.36 27.30
CA GLN A 214 -19.62 -20.22 26.44
C GLN A 214 -19.52 -20.64 24.96
N PRO A 215 -20.11 -19.86 24.04
CA PRO A 215 -20.03 -20.12 22.61
C PRO A 215 -18.60 -20.10 22.05
N GLY A 216 -18.35 -20.96 21.05
CA GLY A 216 -17.18 -20.87 20.17
C GLY A 216 -15.84 -21.17 20.83
N ARG A 217 -15.83 -21.80 22.02
CA ARG A 217 -14.61 -22.08 22.79
C ARG A 217 -14.67 -23.42 23.52
N VAL A 218 -13.50 -23.89 23.94
CA VAL A 218 -13.38 -24.98 24.90
C VAL A 218 -13.57 -24.40 26.30
N ASN A 219 -14.67 -24.79 26.95
CA ASN A 219 -14.99 -24.43 28.31
C ASN A 219 -14.32 -25.41 29.25
N ARG A 220 -13.32 -24.95 30.02
CA ARG A 220 -12.58 -25.80 30.94
C ARG A 220 -13.07 -25.61 32.36
N PHE A 221 -13.48 -26.71 32.99
CA PHE A 221 -13.85 -26.74 34.40
C PHE A 221 -13.02 -27.79 35.13
N LYS A 222 -12.57 -27.45 36.33
CA LYS A 222 -11.94 -28.37 37.26
C LYS A 222 -12.82 -28.52 38.50
N VAL A 223 -13.22 -29.75 38.79
CA VAL A 223 -14.00 -30.10 39.97
C VAL A 223 -13.11 -30.80 40.96
N LEU A 224 -12.98 -30.23 42.15
CA LEU A 224 -12.24 -30.79 43.28
C LEU A 224 -13.24 -31.27 44.33
N ILE A 225 -13.13 -32.55 44.71
CA ILE A 225 -13.98 -33.18 45.72
C ILE A 225 -13.10 -33.64 46.88
N ASP A 226 -13.23 -32.97 48.03
CA ASP A 226 -12.44 -33.29 49.22
C ASP A 226 -12.95 -34.56 49.93
N ASP A 227 -12.19 -35.04 50.92
CA ASP A 227 -12.48 -36.26 51.70
C ASP A 227 -13.81 -36.20 52.48
N PHE A 228 -14.34 -35.00 52.70
CA PHE A 228 -15.61 -34.77 53.38
C PHE A 228 -16.77 -34.54 52.40
N GLY A 229 -16.50 -34.64 51.10
CA GLY A 229 -17.45 -34.42 50.02
C GLY A 229 -17.73 -32.94 49.73
N GLY A 230 -16.91 -32.01 50.21
CA GLY A 230 -16.92 -30.62 49.76
C GLY A 230 -16.54 -30.55 48.29
N VAL A 231 -17.24 -29.71 47.51
CA VAL A 231 -17.03 -29.56 46.07
C VAL A 231 -16.60 -28.14 45.75
N THR A 232 -15.47 -27.99 45.08
CA THR A 232 -15.02 -26.73 44.48
C THR A 232 -15.03 -26.89 42.97
N ILE A 233 -15.62 -25.92 42.25
CA ILE A 233 -15.62 -25.90 40.78
C ILE A 233 -14.87 -24.64 40.34
N GLU A 234 -13.76 -24.84 39.64
CA GLU A 234 -12.93 -23.78 39.08
C GLU A 234 -13.15 -23.70 37.57
N ALA A 235 -13.51 -22.53 37.05
CA ALA A 235 -13.55 -22.27 35.61
C ALA A 235 -12.18 -21.77 35.14
N ILE A 236 -11.60 -22.41 34.14
CA ILE A 236 -10.30 -22.06 33.57
C ILE A 236 -10.53 -21.31 32.26
N VAL A 237 -10.19 -20.02 32.25
CA VAL A 237 -10.31 -19.16 31.07
C VAL A 237 -8.96 -19.13 30.35
N GLU A 238 -8.90 -19.69 29.14
CA GLU A 238 -7.74 -19.52 28.28
C GLU A 238 -7.67 -18.09 27.74
N LYS A 239 -6.48 -17.49 27.85
CA LYS A 239 -6.17 -16.20 27.23
C LYS A 239 -4.90 -16.35 26.41
N LEU A 240 -4.93 -15.82 25.19
CA LEU A 240 -3.74 -15.69 24.35
C LEU A 240 -3.24 -14.23 24.41
N PRO A 241 -1.97 -13.97 24.74
CA PRO A 241 -1.44 -12.60 24.74
C PRO A 241 -1.47 -11.98 23.36
N THR A 242 -1.74 -10.66 23.28
CA THR A 242 -1.63 -9.90 22.03
C THR A 242 -0.19 -9.93 21.50
N VAL A 243 -0.05 -9.80 20.18
CA VAL A 243 1.26 -9.69 19.54
C VAL A 243 1.91 -8.36 19.92
N SER A 244 3.20 -8.39 20.26
CA SER A 244 3.98 -7.22 20.62
C SER A 244 5.12 -6.98 19.62
N ASP A 245 5.71 -5.78 19.67
CA ASP A 245 6.85 -5.37 18.85
C ASP A 245 6.61 -5.54 17.35
N VAL A 246 5.43 -5.10 16.90
CA VAL A 246 5.13 -5.07 15.47
C VAL A 246 5.88 -3.89 14.85
N GLU A 247 6.74 -4.21 13.89
CA GLU A 247 7.53 -3.26 13.12
C GLU A 247 7.16 -3.35 11.64
N ALA A 248 7.26 -2.24 10.93
CA ALA A 248 7.02 -2.17 9.50
C ALA A 248 8.22 -1.54 8.77
N PHE A 249 8.59 -2.09 7.61
CA PHE A 249 9.74 -1.67 6.82
C PHE A 249 9.37 -1.59 5.34
N ASN A 250 9.79 -0.53 4.66
CA ASN A 250 9.66 -0.45 3.20
C ASN A 250 10.66 -1.40 2.54
N LEU A 251 10.15 -2.28 1.68
CA LEU A 251 10.90 -3.10 0.75
C LEU A 251 10.52 -2.74 -0.69
N ASP A 252 11.25 -3.28 -1.65
CA ASP A 252 10.96 -3.06 -3.06
C ASP A 252 9.66 -3.74 -3.49
N GLU A 253 9.47 -4.95 -3.03
CA GLU A 253 8.30 -5.79 -3.30
C GLU A 253 7.06 -5.40 -2.49
N GLY A 254 7.19 -4.54 -1.46
CA GLY A 254 6.07 -4.19 -0.60
C GLY A 254 6.46 -3.58 0.74
N ILE A 255 5.56 -3.66 1.71
CA ILE A 255 5.87 -3.36 3.12
C ILE A 255 6.05 -4.68 3.86
N LYS A 256 7.19 -4.86 4.53
CA LYS A 256 7.41 -5.99 5.43
C LYS A 256 6.91 -5.64 6.82
N ILE A 257 6.08 -6.49 7.38
CA ILE A 257 5.59 -6.45 8.76
C ILE A 257 6.28 -7.60 9.51
N SER A 258 6.91 -7.30 10.64
CA SER A 258 7.55 -8.33 11.50
C SER A 258 7.18 -8.14 12.95
N TRP A 259 7.20 -9.23 13.72
CA TRP A 259 6.79 -9.22 15.14
C TRP A 259 7.53 -10.27 15.97
N LYS A 260 7.31 -10.29 17.29
CA LYS A 260 7.82 -11.35 18.18
C LYS A 260 6.86 -12.53 18.32
N THR A 261 7.42 -13.72 18.49
CA THR A 261 6.66 -14.94 18.73
C THR A 261 5.82 -14.84 20.01
N VAL A 262 4.54 -15.22 19.93
CA VAL A 262 3.61 -15.30 21.06
C VAL A 262 3.58 -16.73 21.60
N THR A 263 3.79 -16.90 22.90
CA THR A 263 3.71 -18.22 23.55
C THR A 263 2.28 -18.77 23.44
N GLY A 264 2.14 -20.00 22.95
CA GLY A 264 0.84 -20.65 22.72
C GLY A 264 0.21 -20.35 21.36
N ALA A 265 0.79 -19.47 20.55
CA ALA A 265 0.36 -19.25 19.18
C ALA A 265 0.81 -20.39 18.26
N ALA A 266 -0.12 -20.90 17.46
CA ALA A 266 0.14 -21.83 16.37
C ALA A 266 0.37 -21.09 15.03
N CYS A 267 -0.28 -19.93 14.85
CA CYS A 267 -0.17 -19.12 13.65
C CYS A 267 -0.57 -17.66 13.91
N TYR A 268 -0.40 -16.82 12.89
CA TYR A 268 -0.71 -15.40 12.90
C TYR A 268 -1.52 -14.99 11.68
N ASP A 269 -2.29 -13.92 11.86
CA ASP A 269 -3.00 -13.21 10.81
C ASP A 269 -2.59 -11.73 10.82
N VAL A 270 -2.32 -11.17 9.65
CA VAL A 270 -1.86 -9.79 9.46
C VAL A 270 -2.95 -9.00 8.76
N TYR A 271 -3.17 -7.78 9.23
CA TYR A 271 -4.21 -6.90 8.75
C TYR A 271 -3.67 -5.53 8.42
N ARG A 272 -4.31 -4.86 7.47
CA ARG A 272 -4.03 -3.50 7.06
C ARG A 272 -5.27 -2.64 7.17
N LYS A 273 -5.14 -1.42 7.65
CA LYS A 273 -6.23 -0.46 7.80
C LYS A 273 -6.70 0.03 6.42
N GLU A 274 -8.00 0.01 6.18
CA GLU A 274 -8.64 0.59 5.00
C GLU A 274 -9.87 1.39 5.45
N GLY A 275 -9.76 2.72 5.46
CA GLY A 275 -10.75 3.58 6.12
C GLY A 275 -10.83 3.29 7.62
N ASP A 276 -12.03 2.97 8.11
CA ASP A 276 -12.28 2.63 9.52
C ASP A 276 -12.16 1.12 9.82
N LEU A 277 -11.59 0.32 8.91
CA LEU A 277 -11.68 -1.14 8.92
C LEU A 277 -10.32 -1.82 8.75
N TRP A 278 -10.28 -3.13 8.99
CA TRP A 278 -9.07 -3.96 8.85
C TRP A 278 -9.24 -5.03 7.76
N LEU A 279 -8.43 -4.93 6.70
CA LEU A 279 -8.30 -5.92 5.63
C LEU A 279 -7.26 -6.97 6.02
N LYS A 280 -7.64 -8.25 6.05
CA LYS A 280 -6.70 -9.36 6.25
C LYS A 280 -5.86 -9.58 4.99
N LEU A 281 -4.54 -9.64 5.14
CA LEU A 281 -3.61 -9.74 4.02
C LEU A 281 -3.21 -11.18 3.67
N ASN A 282 -3.15 -12.07 4.67
CA ASN A 282 -2.79 -13.46 4.44
C ASN A 282 -4.04 -14.33 4.19
N LYS A 283 -3.97 -15.19 3.16
CA LYS A 283 -5.03 -16.18 2.89
C LYS A 283 -4.89 -17.40 3.80
N ASP A 284 -3.68 -17.89 3.92
CA ASP A 284 -3.32 -19.04 4.74
C ASP A 284 -2.67 -18.57 6.06
N PRO A 285 -2.79 -19.33 7.15
CA PRO A 285 -2.21 -18.93 8.43
C PRO A 285 -0.69 -18.81 8.36
N ILE A 286 -0.14 -17.72 8.90
CA ILE A 286 1.30 -17.47 8.90
C ILE A 286 1.92 -18.18 10.11
N THR A 287 2.90 -19.06 9.89
CA THR A 287 3.66 -19.69 10.99
C THR A 287 4.96 -18.95 11.32
N GLU A 288 5.45 -18.15 10.37
CA GLU A 288 6.60 -17.26 10.55
C GLU A 288 6.19 -15.97 11.28
N CYS A 289 7.17 -15.21 11.74
CA CYS A 289 6.93 -13.93 12.43
C CYS A 289 7.12 -12.72 11.51
N GLU A 290 6.80 -12.91 10.22
CA GLU A 290 6.84 -11.86 9.21
C GLU A 290 5.81 -12.06 8.10
N HIS A 291 5.46 -10.97 7.44
CA HIS A 291 4.59 -10.93 6.26
C HIS A 291 4.99 -9.77 5.35
N ILE A 292 4.83 -9.92 4.04
CA ILE A 292 5.05 -8.84 3.07
C ILE A 292 3.73 -8.47 2.40
N ASP A 293 3.27 -7.24 2.64
CA ASP A 293 2.18 -6.64 1.90
C ASP A 293 2.69 -6.08 0.56
N VAL A 294 2.45 -6.84 -0.50
CA VAL A 294 2.88 -6.48 -1.87
C VAL A 294 1.92 -5.53 -2.59
N ASN A 295 0.75 -5.24 -2.01
CA ASN A 295 -0.30 -4.46 -2.67
C ASN A 295 -0.33 -3.02 -2.14
N VAL A 296 0.81 -2.35 -2.18
CA VAL A 296 1.04 -1.02 -1.61
C VAL A 296 1.40 -0.02 -2.71
N VAL A 297 1.04 1.23 -2.51
CA VAL A 297 1.27 2.33 -3.44
C VAL A 297 2.22 3.32 -2.80
N GLU A 298 3.23 3.75 -3.56
CA GLU A 298 4.19 4.75 -3.12
C GLU A 298 3.51 6.06 -2.71
N GLY A 299 4.00 6.68 -1.63
CA GLY A 299 3.46 7.90 -1.03
C GLY A 299 2.25 7.68 -0.12
N GLU A 300 1.61 6.51 -0.17
CA GLU A 300 0.44 6.22 0.67
C GLU A 300 0.83 5.77 2.08
N SER A 301 0.00 6.14 3.07
CA SER A 301 0.16 5.74 4.46
C SER A 301 -0.60 4.46 4.75
N TYR A 302 0.08 3.45 5.29
CA TYR A 302 -0.50 2.17 5.67
C TYR A 302 -0.37 1.93 7.16
N THR A 303 -1.41 1.39 7.78
CA THR A 303 -1.41 0.98 9.19
C THR A 303 -1.69 -0.50 9.28
N TYR A 304 -0.94 -1.23 10.10
CA TYR A 304 -1.05 -2.68 10.24
C TYR A 304 -1.27 -3.11 11.69
N VAL A 305 -1.97 -4.23 11.86
CA VAL A 305 -2.06 -4.95 13.13
C VAL A 305 -1.88 -6.45 12.90
N VAL A 306 -1.41 -7.14 13.92
CA VAL A 306 -1.19 -8.59 13.88
C VAL A 306 -1.97 -9.25 15.00
N ASN A 307 -2.56 -10.39 14.69
CA ASN A 307 -3.27 -11.27 15.62
C ASN A 307 -2.54 -12.61 15.72
N ALA A 308 -2.41 -13.15 16.92
CA ALA A 308 -1.99 -14.53 17.14
C ALA A 308 -3.21 -15.44 17.28
N LYS A 309 -3.03 -16.72 16.91
CA LYS A 309 -4.07 -17.73 16.95
C LYS A 309 -3.54 -19.08 17.44
N THR A 310 -4.29 -19.75 18.31
CA THR A 310 -3.98 -21.13 18.76
C THR A 310 -4.49 -22.18 17.77
N SER A 311 -4.07 -23.45 17.94
CA SER A 311 -4.57 -24.56 17.13
C SER A 311 -6.08 -24.84 17.31
N THR A 312 -6.64 -24.44 18.46
CA THR A 312 -8.07 -24.56 18.78
C THR A 312 -8.91 -23.39 18.25
N GLY A 313 -8.24 -22.35 17.72
CA GLY A 313 -8.91 -21.19 17.14
C GLY A 313 -9.13 -20.01 18.08
N LEU A 314 -8.56 -20.02 19.29
CA LEU A 314 -8.52 -18.84 20.16
C LEU A 314 -7.62 -17.76 19.54
N HIS A 315 -8.10 -16.52 19.53
CA HIS A 315 -7.40 -15.35 18.99
C HIS A 315 -6.92 -14.43 20.12
N SER A 316 -5.78 -13.77 19.95
CA SER A 316 -5.20 -12.88 20.98
C SER A 316 -5.83 -11.48 21.10
N GLY A 317 -6.70 -11.09 20.16
CA GLY A 317 -6.93 -9.68 19.82
C GLY A 317 -5.81 -9.10 18.94
N PHE A 318 -5.97 -7.85 18.49
CA PHE A 318 -4.96 -7.14 17.69
C PHE A 318 -3.79 -6.64 18.54
N SER A 319 -2.61 -6.59 17.92
CA SER A 319 -1.48 -5.81 18.43
C SER A 319 -1.82 -4.33 18.51
N GLU A 320 -0.94 -3.56 19.13
CA GLU A 320 -0.88 -2.12 18.87
C GLU A 320 -0.66 -1.88 17.37
N PRO A 321 -1.29 -0.84 16.78
CA PRO A 321 -1.16 -0.54 15.37
C PRO A 321 0.23 0.04 15.05
N VAL A 322 0.82 -0.41 13.94
CA VAL A 322 2.04 0.20 13.37
C VAL A 322 1.68 0.95 12.09
N THR A 323 2.13 2.19 11.93
CA THR A 323 1.89 3.01 10.74
C THR A 323 3.21 3.30 10.02
N ILE A 324 3.20 3.18 8.70
CA ILE A 324 4.35 3.50 7.82
C ILE A 324 3.83 4.17 6.54
N VAL A 325 4.56 5.17 6.05
CA VAL A 325 4.36 5.69 4.70
C VAL A 325 5.19 4.86 3.74
N ARG A 326 4.57 4.36 2.67
CA ARG A 326 5.28 3.68 1.61
C ARG A 326 6.20 4.70 0.93
N ASP A 327 7.50 4.55 1.14
CA ASP A 327 8.55 5.42 0.62
C ASP A 327 9.78 4.56 0.31
N THR A 328 9.91 4.15 -0.95
CA THR A 328 11.16 3.62 -1.48
C THR A 328 11.83 4.69 -2.29
N LYS A 329 12.80 5.29 -1.61
CA LYS A 329 13.77 6.22 -2.16
C LYS A 329 14.51 5.59 -3.34
N ARG A 330 14.24 6.07 -4.55
CA ARG A 330 14.93 5.62 -5.78
C ARG A 330 15.54 6.81 -6.50
N VAL A 331 16.64 6.56 -7.21
CA VAL A 331 17.25 7.54 -8.11
C VAL A 331 17.32 6.95 -9.50
N PHE A 332 16.89 7.72 -10.50
CA PHE A 332 16.96 7.31 -11.89
C PHE A 332 17.99 8.15 -12.64
N VAL A 333 18.84 7.49 -13.41
CA VAL A 333 19.88 8.13 -14.22
C VAL A 333 19.72 7.70 -15.66
N LEU A 334 19.44 8.65 -16.56
CA LEU A 334 19.50 8.42 -18.00
C LEU A 334 20.93 8.67 -18.50
N THR A 335 21.48 7.73 -19.26
CA THR A 335 22.83 7.84 -19.85
C THR A 335 22.81 7.90 -21.38
N LYS A 336 23.90 8.39 -21.99
CA LYS A 336 24.08 8.45 -23.45
C LYS A 336 24.08 7.08 -24.15
N GLU A 337 24.32 5.99 -23.43
CA GLU A 337 24.24 4.61 -23.96
C GLU A 337 22.80 4.09 -24.08
N ARG A 338 21.80 4.97 -23.99
CA ARG A 338 20.37 4.62 -24.08
C ARG A 338 19.89 3.74 -22.95
N LYS A 339 20.40 3.97 -21.74
CA LYS A 339 19.96 3.26 -20.54
C LYS A 339 19.40 4.20 -19.50
N ILE A 340 18.34 3.76 -18.87
CA ILE A 340 17.88 4.31 -17.60
C ILE A 340 18.32 3.32 -16.52
N TYR A 341 19.18 3.78 -15.63
CA TYR A 341 19.60 3.09 -14.43
C TYR A 341 18.66 3.46 -13.29
N ARG A 342 18.29 2.49 -12.47
CA ARG A 342 17.66 2.70 -11.18
C ARG A 342 18.66 2.37 -10.09
N LEU A 343 18.85 3.32 -9.19
CA LEU A 343 19.68 3.21 -8.02
C LEU A 343 18.82 3.16 -6.76
N LYS A 344 19.28 2.42 -5.75
CA LYS A 344 18.64 2.27 -4.45
C LYS A 344 19.63 2.44 -3.31
N TYR A 345 19.14 2.89 -2.18
CA TYR A 345 19.93 2.90 -0.95
C TYR A 345 20.10 1.47 -0.43
N ASP A 346 21.34 1.08 -0.19
CA ASP A 346 21.68 -0.14 0.51
C ASP A 346 21.41 0.01 2.02
N LYS A 347 21.59 -1.08 2.77
CA LYS A 347 21.45 -1.10 4.24
C LYS A 347 22.39 -0.14 4.99
N ASN A 348 23.42 0.39 4.32
CA ASN A 348 24.37 1.35 4.88
C ASN A 348 24.03 2.79 4.48
N GLY A 349 22.96 3.03 3.72
CA GLY A 349 22.58 4.35 3.22
C GLY A 349 23.39 4.84 2.03
N MET A 350 24.02 3.94 1.27
CA MET A 350 24.75 4.24 0.03
C MET A 350 23.94 3.84 -1.20
N LEU A 351 23.99 4.62 -2.28
CA LEU A 351 23.27 4.30 -3.51
C LEU A 351 24.00 3.22 -4.32
N ASP A 352 23.32 2.18 -4.76
CA ASP A 352 23.87 1.19 -5.70
C ASP A 352 22.91 0.93 -6.86
N THR A 353 23.46 0.50 -8.00
CA THR A 353 22.68 0.11 -9.16
C THR A 353 21.95 -1.20 -8.89
N ASP A 354 20.63 -1.13 -8.87
CA ASP A 354 19.78 -2.30 -8.62
C ASP A 354 19.00 -2.73 -9.89
N GLY A 355 18.95 -1.88 -10.91
CA GLY A 355 18.36 -2.26 -12.19
C GLY A 355 18.72 -1.30 -13.31
N SER A 356 18.53 -1.74 -14.55
CA SER A 356 18.57 -0.86 -15.70
C SER A 356 17.65 -1.36 -16.81
N THR A 357 17.19 -0.44 -17.65
CA THR A 357 16.44 -0.75 -18.86
C THR A 357 16.95 0.08 -20.03
N SER A 358 16.85 -0.46 -21.24
CA SER A 358 17.22 0.26 -22.46
C SER A 358 16.04 1.05 -23.00
N ILE A 359 16.28 2.26 -23.48
CA ILE A 359 15.31 3.05 -24.23
C ILE A 359 15.57 2.90 -25.74
N SER A 360 14.51 2.85 -26.53
CA SER A 360 14.59 2.71 -27.98
C SER A 360 14.93 4.01 -28.70
N THR A 361 14.70 5.15 -28.05
CA THR A 361 14.91 6.49 -28.59
C THR A 361 16.35 6.98 -28.41
N ASP A 362 16.72 7.99 -29.19
CA ASP A 362 17.98 8.72 -28.94
C ASP A 362 17.88 9.45 -27.59
N PRO A 363 18.82 9.25 -26.65
CA PRO A 363 18.82 9.93 -25.36
C PRO A 363 18.87 11.45 -25.48
N LEU A 364 19.45 11.99 -26.56
CA LEU A 364 19.48 13.44 -26.80
C LEU A 364 18.10 14.01 -27.21
N SER A 365 17.17 13.14 -27.59
CA SER A 365 15.77 13.49 -27.80
C SER A 365 14.96 13.49 -26.50
N VAL A 366 15.49 12.98 -25.40
CA VAL A 366 14.84 13.07 -24.08
C VAL A 366 15.05 14.47 -23.52
N ARG A 367 13.98 15.12 -23.08
CA ARG A 367 14.03 16.48 -22.50
C ARG A 367 14.04 16.45 -20.99
N LYS A 368 13.28 15.53 -20.39
CA LYS A 368 13.19 15.40 -18.94
C LYS A 368 12.76 13.98 -18.57
N ILE A 369 13.25 13.51 -17.43
CA ILE A 369 12.71 12.34 -16.72
C ILE A 369 12.17 12.81 -15.37
N GLY A 370 11.13 12.14 -14.87
CA GLY A 370 10.53 12.41 -13.57
C GLY A 370 9.72 11.21 -13.09
N SER A 371 9.55 11.07 -11.79
CA SER A 371 8.81 9.98 -11.14
C SER A 371 7.55 10.53 -10.47
N LEU A 372 6.52 9.69 -10.42
CA LEU A 372 5.33 9.92 -9.60
C LEU A 372 4.76 8.57 -9.19
N GLY A 373 4.84 8.29 -7.90
CA GLY A 373 4.39 7.04 -7.33
C GLY A 373 5.11 5.83 -7.93
N ASN A 374 4.37 4.81 -8.34
CA ASN A 374 4.94 3.59 -8.93
C ASN A 374 5.44 3.76 -10.40
N TYR A 375 5.58 4.99 -10.90
CA TYR A 375 5.84 5.25 -12.31
C TYR A 375 7.01 6.20 -12.55
N LEU A 376 7.81 5.86 -13.56
CA LEU A 376 8.82 6.72 -14.15
C LEU A 376 8.33 7.21 -15.52
N PHE A 377 8.45 8.52 -15.74
CA PHE A 377 8.03 9.19 -16.97
C PHE A 377 9.23 9.74 -17.74
N VAL A 378 9.20 9.57 -19.06
CA VAL A 378 10.25 10.02 -19.98
C VAL A 378 9.64 10.93 -21.03
N VAL A 379 9.98 12.23 -20.99
CA VAL A 379 9.46 13.23 -21.92
C VAL A 379 10.35 13.30 -23.16
N LEU A 380 9.77 13.00 -24.32
CA LEU A 380 10.47 12.92 -25.60
C LEU A 380 10.25 14.16 -26.47
N SER A 381 11.26 14.48 -27.27
CA SER A 381 11.28 15.51 -28.32
C SER A 381 11.74 14.90 -29.65
N GLY A 382 11.56 15.64 -30.75
CA GLY A 382 12.04 15.21 -32.09
C GLY A 382 11.09 14.28 -32.85
N GLN A 383 9.82 14.19 -32.43
CA GLN A 383 8.71 13.64 -33.19
C GLN A 383 7.74 14.78 -33.54
N PRO A 384 6.85 14.65 -34.54
CA PRO A 384 5.84 15.67 -34.82
C PRO A 384 4.95 15.95 -33.60
N LYS A 385 4.78 14.96 -32.71
CA LYS A 385 4.02 15.09 -31.46
C LYS A 385 4.93 14.94 -30.25
N ILE A 386 4.56 15.60 -29.16
CA ILE A 386 5.19 15.39 -27.85
C ILE A 386 4.70 14.06 -27.29
N MET A 387 5.63 13.18 -26.91
CA MET A 387 5.33 11.88 -26.31
C MET A 387 5.92 11.79 -24.92
N ILE A 388 5.18 11.17 -24.00
CA ILE A 388 5.64 10.88 -22.65
C ILE A 388 5.48 9.39 -22.44
N GLU A 389 6.62 8.70 -22.39
CA GLU A 389 6.65 7.26 -22.14
C GLU A 389 6.52 7.00 -20.64
N LYS A 390 5.85 5.90 -20.30
CA LYS A 390 5.59 5.47 -18.93
C LYS A 390 6.28 4.14 -18.66
N TYR A 391 6.96 4.05 -17.53
CA TYR A 391 7.66 2.87 -17.06
C TYR A 391 7.23 2.56 -15.63
N ASP A 392 7.26 1.29 -15.26
CA ASP A 392 7.13 0.88 -13.87
C ASP A 392 8.43 1.26 -13.13
N SER A 393 8.35 2.04 -12.06
CA SER A 393 9.53 2.54 -11.34
C SER A 393 10.29 1.42 -10.61
N THR A 394 9.65 0.26 -10.40
CA THR A 394 10.24 -0.91 -9.74
C THR A 394 10.77 -1.95 -10.72
N THR A 395 10.04 -2.29 -11.77
CA THR A 395 10.50 -3.32 -12.72
C THR A 395 11.27 -2.71 -13.89
N LEU A 396 11.21 -1.38 -14.06
CA LEU A 396 11.68 -0.66 -15.26
C LEU A 396 11.06 -1.20 -16.56
N SER A 397 9.94 -1.90 -16.44
CA SER A 397 9.18 -2.39 -17.58
C SER A 397 8.43 -1.21 -18.22
N LYS A 398 8.53 -1.11 -19.55
CA LYS A 398 7.85 -0.06 -20.32
C LYS A 398 6.39 -0.43 -20.51
N PHE A 399 5.49 0.50 -20.23
CA PHE A 399 4.07 0.34 -20.56
C PHE A 399 3.84 0.53 -22.07
N SER A 400 2.87 -0.21 -22.63
CA SER A 400 2.44 -0.01 -24.02
C SER A 400 1.70 1.31 -24.23
N GLU A 401 1.04 1.80 -23.18
CA GLU A 401 0.36 3.10 -23.14
C GLU A 401 1.36 4.23 -22.89
N TYR A 402 1.12 5.36 -23.54
CA TYR A 402 1.91 6.58 -23.42
C TYR A 402 0.97 7.79 -23.50
N TYR A 403 1.40 8.91 -22.91
CA TYR A 403 0.68 10.17 -23.11
C TYR A 403 1.21 10.88 -24.34
N SER A 404 0.33 11.58 -25.05
CA SER A 404 0.71 12.40 -26.19
C SER A 404 -0.06 13.70 -26.24
N ILE A 405 0.64 14.77 -26.63
CA ILE A 405 -0.01 16.03 -26.99
C ILE A 405 -0.23 15.96 -28.50
N ASN A 406 -1.51 15.89 -28.89
CA ASN A 406 -1.93 15.68 -30.28
C ASN A 406 -1.92 16.96 -31.12
N GLU A 407 -0.89 17.77 -30.94
CA GLU A 407 -0.63 18.98 -31.72
C GLU A 407 0.78 18.85 -32.30
N ASP A 408 0.94 19.22 -33.58
CA ASP A 408 2.25 19.20 -34.21
C ASP A 408 3.14 20.23 -33.51
N SER A 409 3.98 19.76 -32.60
CA SER A 409 4.74 20.57 -31.65
C SER A 409 5.97 19.81 -31.19
N ILE A 410 7.09 20.51 -31.17
CA ILE A 410 8.36 19.97 -30.66
C ILE A 410 8.49 20.41 -29.21
N CYS A 411 8.89 19.46 -28.35
CA CYS A 411 9.25 19.76 -26.96
C CYS A 411 10.63 20.43 -26.93
N ASN A 412 10.66 21.71 -26.56
CA ASN A 412 11.91 22.45 -26.38
C ASN A 412 12.41 22.31 -24.94
N ASN A 413 11.51 22.32 -23.97
CA ASN A 413 11.80 22.14 -22.57
C ASN A 413 10.64 21.44 -21.86
N ALA A 414 10.93 20.77 -20.75
CA ALA A 414 9.92 20.15 -19.90
C ALA A 414 10.35 20.13 -18.43
N PHE A 415 9.36 20.22 -17.55
CA PHE A 415 9.56 20.14 -16.10
C PHE A 415 8.35 19.50 -15.43
N PHE A 416 8.58 18.91 -14.26
CA PHE A 416 7.58 18.24 -13.45
C PHE A 416 7.28 19.09 -12.22
N VAL A 417 6.00 19.24 -11.89
CA VAL A 417 5.51 19.84 -10.63
C VAL A 417 4.34 18.97 -10.18
N ASP A 418 4.49 18.34 -9.02
CA ASP A 418 3.55 17.36 -8.48
C ASP A 418 3.14 16.31 -9.53
N GLN A 419 1.83 16.12 -9.69
CA GLN A 419 1.22 15.20 -10.66
C GLN A 419 1.18 15.73 -12.10
N PHE A 420 1.83 16.86 -12.39
CA PHE A 420 1.78 17.51 -13.69
C PHE A 420 3.14 17.55 -14.37
N VAL A 421 3.12 17.36 -15.69
CA VAL A 421 4.26 17.69 -16.55
C VAL A 421 3.89 18.88 -17.42
N PHE A 422 4.78 19.86 -17.42
CA PHE A 422 4.65 21.03 -18.25
C PHE A 422 5.63 20.93 -19.39
N VAL A 423 5.12 21.13 -20.60
CA VAL A 423 5.91 21.05 -21.82
C VAL A 423 5.85 22.37 -22.56
N GLN A 424 7.02 22.91 -22.85
CA GLN A 424 7.18 24.13 -23.62
C GLN A 424 7.47 23.80 -25.09
N SER A 425 6.66 24.37 -25.98
CA SER A 425 6.94 24.49 -27.41
C SER A 425 7.36 25.93 -27.76
N SER A 426 7.56 26.26 -29.03
CA SER A 426 8.05 27.60 -29.45
C SER A 426 7.15 28.77 -29.01
N SER A 427 5.84 28.56 -28.90
CA SER A 427 4.86 29.62 -28.59
C SER A 427 3.77 29.17 -27.62
N ARG A 428 3.92 27.98 -27.02
CA ARG A 428 2.91 27.40 -26.13
C ARG A 428 3.52 26.72 -24.93
N ILE A 429 2.73 26.66 -23.88
CA ILE A 429 2.93 25.76 -22.75
C ILE A 429 1.74 24.81 -22.70
N TYR A 430 2.02 23.53 -22.50
CA TYR A 430 1.04 22.50 -22.20
C TYR A 430 1.20 22.07 -20.75
N LYS A 431 0.09 21.95 -20.02
CA LYS A 431 0.03 21.32 -18.69
C LYS A 431 -0.68 19.98 -18.84
N LEU A 432 0.04 18.88 -18.66
CA LEU A 432 -0.52 17.53 -18.75
C LEU A 432 -0.58 16.89 -17.36
N ASN A 433 -1.73 16.30 -17.02
CA ASN A 433 -1.94 15.56 -15.79
C ASN A 433 -1.51 14.10 -15.98
N LEU A 434 -0.57 13.63 -15.15
CA LEU A 434 0.02 12.29 -15.25
C LEU A 434 -0.91 11.16 -14.77
N ASN A 435 -1.98 11.48 -14.04
CA ASN A 435 -2.97 10.51 -13.58
C ASN A 435 -4.05 10.28 -14.66
N SER A 436 -4.56 11.36 -15.27
CA SER A 436 -5.65 11.28 -16.26
C SER A 436 -5.17 11.26 -17.72
N GLY A 437 -3.96 11.72 -18.00
CA GLY A 437 -3.46 11.97 -19.36
C GLY A 437 -4.10 13.17 -20.06
N SER A 438 -5.02 13.88 -19.41
CA SER A 438 -5.62 15.10 -19.97
C SER A 438 -4.64 16.26 -19.91
N TYR A 439 -4.77 17.20 -20.85
CA TYR A 439 -3.94 18.40 -20.85
C TYR A 439 -4.74 19.66 -21.19
N ILE A 440 -4.25 20.79 -20.67
CA ILE A 440 -4.66 22.13 -21.10
C ILE A 440 -3.45 22.83 -21.74
N ARG A 441 -3.69 23.93 -22.44
CA ARG A 441 -2.64 24.70 -23.11
C ARG A 441 -2.82 26.19 -22.92
N LYS A 442 -1.72 26.93 -22.99
CA LYS A 442 -1.70 28.39 -23.06
C LYS A 442 -0.78 28.85 -24.18
N ASP A 443 -1.31 29.69 -25.06
CA ASP A 443 -0.52 30.41 -26.05
C ASP A 443 0.21 31.58 -25.36
N LEU A 444 1.49 31.74 -25.69
CA LEU A 444 2.34 32.80 -25.17
C LEU A 444 3.15 33.43 -26.30
N THR A 445 3.31 34.75 -26.25
CA THR A 445 4.06 35.49 -27.25
C THR A 445 5.54 35.58 -26.88
N GLY A 446 6.41 35.13 -27.79
CA GLY A 446 7.85 35.35 -27.70
C GLY A 446 8.50 34.79 -26.44
N ILE A 447 8.38 33.50 -26.17
CA ILE A 447 9.05 32.85 -25.02
C ILE A 447 10.57 32.83 -25.25
N LYS A 448 11.32 33.46 -24.35
CA LYS A 448 12.79 33.47 -24.35
C LYS A 448 13.37 32.36 -23.47
N SER A 449 12.81 32.18 -22.28
CA SER A 449 13.21 31.15 -21.33
C SER A 449 12.05 30.84 -20.39
N ILE A 450 12.00 29.61 -19.89
CA ILE A 450 10.96 29.14 -18.97
C ILE A 450 11.59 28.28 -17.88
N SER A 451 11.11 28.45 -16.67
CA SER A 451 11.44 27.59 -15.54
C SER A 451 10.25 27.51 -14.60
N ALA A 452 10.22 26.51 -13.73
CA ALA A 452 9.13 26.38 -12.75
C ALA A 452 9.63 25.84 -11.43
N ALA A 453 8.89 26.22 -10.40
CA ALA A 453 9.01 25.73 -9.04
C ALA A 453 7.60 25.81 -8.43
N GLU A 454 7.37 26.68 -7.43
CA GLU A 454 6.03 26.94 -6.88
C GLU A 454 5.04 27.48 -7.94
N ASN A 455 5.55 28.23 -8.91
CA ASN A 455 4.81 28.76 -10.05
C ASN A 455 5.60 28.51 -11.35
N ILE A 456 4.98 28.85 -12.48
CA ILE A 456 5.65 28.85 -13.78
C ILE A 456 6.13 30.26 -14.08
N TYR A 457 7.42 30.39 -14.37
CA TYR A 457 8.06 31.66 -14.66
C TYR A 457 8.44 31.70 -16.13
N VAL A 458 7.99 32.73 -16.83
CA VAL A 458 8.23 32.90 -18.27
C VAL A 458 8.95 34.21 -18.52
N LEU A 459 10.18 34.11 -19.03
CA LEU A 459 10.90 35.26 -19.56
C LEU A 459 10.53 35.44 -21.03
N THR A 460 10.00 36.61 -21.39
CA THR A 460 9.63 36.95 -22.77
C THR A 460 10.79 37.59 -23.54
N ASN A 461 10.67 37.63 -24.87
CA ASN A 461 11.62 38.30 -25.76
C ASN A 461 11.65 39.83 -25.55
N ASN A 462 10.60 40.39 -24.95
CA ASN A 462 10.54 41.79 -24.56
C ASN A 462 11.20 42.07 -23.20
N ASN A 463 11.83 41.05 -22.60
CA ASN A 463 12.45 41.10 -21.27
C ASN A 463 11.44 41.33 -20.13
N GLU A 464 10.21 40.83 -20.28
CA GLU A 464 9.24 40.78 -19.20
C GLU A 464 9.28 39.39 -18.55
N LEU A 465 9.17 39.34 -17.24
CA LEU A 465 9.03 38.11 -16.46
C LEU A 465 7.57 37.97 -16.01
N LEU A 466 6.90 36.97 -16.55
CA LEU A 466 5.53 36.60 -16.21
C LEU A 466 5.54 35.49 -15.15
N VAL A 467 4.58 35.56 -14.23
CA VAL A 467 4.31 34.48 -13.26
C VAL A 467 2.94 33.90 -13.59
N LEU A 468 2.91 32.61 -13.91
CA LEU A 468 1.70 31.86 -14.20
C LEU A 468 1.45 30.82 -13.11
N SER A 469 0.18 30.68 -12.72
CA SER A 469 -0.28 29.63 -11.82
C SER A 469 -0.01 28.26 -12.41
N VAL A 470 0.46 27.33 -11.56
CA VAL A 470 0.56 25.92 -11.94
C VAL A 470 -0.81 25.28 -12.11
N ASP A 471 -1.89 25.83 -11.55
CA ASP A 471 -3.23 25.24 -11.55
C ASP A 471 -3.96 25.41 -12.88
N ASP A 472 -4.03 26.64 -13.39
CA ASP A 472 -4.84 27.01 -14.55
C ASP A 472 -4.03 27.69 -15.67
N LEU A 473 -2.72 27.91 -15.47
CA LEU A 473 -1.82 28.66 -16.35
C LEU A 473 -2.13 30.16 -16.42
N ASP A 474 -2.99 30.71 -15.57
CA ASP A 474 -3.30 32.13 -15.57
C ASP A 474 -2.21 32.99 -14.93
N GLN A 475 -2.08 34.21 -15.44
CA GLN A 475 -1.12 35.15 -14.91
C GLN A 475 -1.63 35.66 -13.56
N ILE A 476 -0.81 35.55 -12.53
CA ILE A 476 -1.24 35.80 -11.15
C ILE A 476 -0.71 37.12 -10.56
N CYS A 477 0.22 37.79 -11.23
CA CYS A 477 0.72 39.11 -10.84
C CYS A 477 1.12 39.95 -12.06
N GLU A 478 1.36 41.25 -11.86
CA GLU A 478 1.84 42.13 -12.93
C GLU A 478 3.22 41.67 -13.47
N PRO A 479 3.51 41.84 -14.78
CA PRO A 479 4.80 41.48 -15.36
C PRO A 479 5.93 42.30 -14.74
N THR A 480 7.05 41.63 -14.42
CA THR A 480 8.27 42.31 -13.97
C THR A 480 9.13 42.67 -15.18
N ASN A 481 9.39 43.96 -15.40
CA ASN A 481 10.26 44.43 -16.48
C ASN A 481 11.73 44.28 -16.09
N LEU A 482 12.54 43.66 -16.96
CA LEU A 482 13.94 43.33 -16.69
C LEU A 482 14.89 43.97 -17.71
N ASP A 483 16.09 44.31 -17.26
CA ASP A 483 17.13 44.91 -18.12
C ASP A 483 18.00 43.84 -18.80
N GLY A 484 17.58 43.42 -19.99
CA GLY A 484 18.36 42.56 -20.89
C GLY A 484 18.79 41.19 -20.34
N PRO A 485 17.95 40.44 -19.60
CA PRO A 485 18.26 39.08 -19.16
C PRO A 485 18.38 38.12 -20.35
N SER A 486 19.14 37.05 -20.17
CA SER A 486 19.33 36.00 -21.18
C SER A 486 18.41 34.80 -20.95
N TYR A 487 18.29 34.32 -19.71
CA TYR A 487 17.51 33.16 -19.33
C TYR A 487 17.20 33.16 -17.82
N ILE A 488 16.36 32.24 -17.37
CA ILE A 488 15.95 32.12 -15.97
C ILE A 488 16.06 30.67 -15.46
N PHE A 489 16.22 30.53 -14.15
CA PHE A 489 16.03 29.29 -13.40
C PHE A 489 15.12 29.55 -12.20
N ALA A 490 14.27 28.59 -11.85
CA ALA A 490 13.41 28.66 -10.67
C ALA A 490 13.63 27.40 -9.82
N SER A 491 13.64 27.57 -8.50
CA SER A 491 13.77 26.48 -7.54
C SER A 491 13.24 26.95 -6.19
N LEU A 492 12.32 26.19 -5.60
CA LEU A 492 11.51 26.60 -4.44
C LEU A 492 10.84 27.97 -4.70
N SER A 493 10.89 28.89 -3.75
CA SER A 493 10.36 30.25 -3.90
C SER A 493 11.30 31.20 -4.65
N TYR A 494 12.48 30.77 -5.09
CA TYR A 494 13.46 31.64 -5.74
C TYR A 494 13.41 31.58 -7.27
N VAL A 495 13.60 32.75 -7.89
CA VAL A 495 13.78 32.92 -9.34
C VAL A 495 15.10 33.63 -9.61
N PHE A 496 15.98 32.93 -10.32
CA PHE A 496 17.31 33.38 -10.71
C PHE A 496 17.26 33.90 -12.14
N VAL A 497 17.31 35.21 -12.29
CA VAL A 497 17.37 35.90 -13.58
C VAL A 497 18.83 36.07 -13.98
N CYS A 498 19.23 35.46 -15.08
CA CYS A 498 20.63 35.39 -15.49
C CYS A 498 20.86 36.23 -16.75
N LYS A 499 21.93 37.01 -16.75
CA LYS A 499 22.49 37.62 -17.96
C LYS A 499 23.78 36.93 -18.32
N SER A 500 23.86 36.49 -19.57
CA SER A 500 24.96 35.69 -20.11
C SER A 500 26.32 36.29 -19.74
N ARG A 501 27.12 35.53 -19.00
CA ARG A 501 28.48 35.87 -18.55
C ARG A 501 28.60 37.25 -17.89
N GLN A 502 27.57 37.67 -17.15
CA GLN A 502 27.60 38.94 -16.45
C GLN A 502 27.14 38.80 -15.00
N TRP A 503 25.86 38.56 -14.77
CA TRP A 503 25.26 38.60 -13.45
C TRP A 503 24.10 37.63 -13.29
N ILE A 504 23.79 37.33 -12.04
CA ILE A 504 22.60 36.60 -11.60
C ILE A 504 21.86 37.51 -10.62
N LYS A 505 20.67 37.97 -11.02
CA LYS A 505 19.72 38.67 -10.14
C LYS A 505 18.76 37.66 -9.54
N ILE A 506 18.44 37.84 -8.28
CA ILE A 506 17.69 36.87 -7.47
C ILE A 506 16.41 37.55 -7.02
N TYR A 507 15.30 36.89 -7.28
CA TYR A 507 13.98 37.28 -6.85
C TYR A 507 13.39 36.19 -5.95
N ASN A 508 12.54 36.57 -5.01
CA ASN A 508 11.80 35.66 -4.16
C ASN A 508 10.29 35.86 -4.37
N TRP A 509 9.55 34.77 -4.54
CA TRP A 509 8.11 34.79 -4.62
C TRP A 509 7.51 34.82 -3.20
N ASN A 510 6.76 35.86 -2.88
CA ASN A 510 6.17 36.06 -1.56
C ASN A 510 4.71 35.57 -1.44
N GLY A 511 4.17 34.92 -2.48
CA GLY A 511 2.76 34.54 -2.59
C GLY A 511 1.90 35.48 -3.44
N SER A 512 2.39 36.68 -3.77
CA SER A 512 1.64 37.68 -4.54
C SER A 512 2.46 38.43 -5.60
N ALA A 513 3.77 38.56 -5.40
CA ALA A 513 4.68 39.23 -6.31
C ALA A 513 6.10 38.64 -6.20
N LEU A 514 6.94 38.99 -7.18
CA LEU A 514 8.37 38.72 -7.16
C LEU A 514 9.12 39.90 -6.53
N ASP A 515 9.70 39.67 -5.35
CA ASP A 515 10.53 40.65 -4.67
C ASP A 515 11.99 40.49 -5.10
N TYR A 516 12.63 41.58 -5.54
CA TYR A 516 14.08 41.57 -5.78
C TYR A 516 14.83 41.49 -4.46
N VAL A 517 15.66 40.47 -4.29
CA VAL A 517 16.38 40.22 -3.03
C VAL A 517 17.89 40.45 -3.14
N GLY A 518 18.49 40.29 -4.32
CA GLY A 518 19.93 40.51 -4.49
C GLY A 518 20.48 40.24 -5.88
N GLU A 519 21.78 40.48 -6.06
CA GLU A 519 22.51 40.21 -7.29
C GLU A 519 23.94 39.78 -6.99
N VAL A 520 24.46 38.86 -7.81
CA VAL A 520 25.87 38.46 -7.80
C VAL A 520 26.47 38.50 -9.19
N ALA A 521 27.75 38.86 -9.28
CA ALA A 521 28.52 38.76 -10.52
C ALA A 521 28.79 37.29 -10.88
N TYR A 522 28.62 36.94 -12.15
CA TYR A 522 28.89 35.60 -12.69
C TYR A 522 29.36 35.70 -14.15
N SER A 523 30.67 35.87 -14.35
CA SER A 523 31.22 36.24 -15.66
C SER A 523 32.14 35.20 -16.30
N SER A 524 32.46 34.09 -15.62
CA SER A 524 33.37 33.06 -16.17
C SER A 524 32.75 32.29 -17.33
N THR A 525 31.46 31.99 -17.24
CA THR A 525 30.73 31.17 -18.20
C THR A 525 29.23 31.48 -18.13
N ASP A 526 28.46 30.94 -19.07
CA ASP A 526 27.01 30.81 -18.92
C ASP A 526 26.66 29.76 -17.87
N VAL A 527 25.56 30.02 -17.14
CA VAL A 527 25.00 29.10 -16.16
C VAL A 527 24.27 27.99 -16.90
N ALA A 528 24.57 26.74 -16.55
CA ALA A 528 23.93 25.56 -17.11
C ALA A 528 22.72 25.12 -16.28
N SER A 529 22.78 25.24 -14.95
CA SER A 529 21.71 24.84 -14.04
C SER A 529 21.88 25.50 -12.66
N ILE A 530 20.76 25.80 -12.00
CA ILE A 530 20.71 26.26 -10.61
C ILE A 530 19.64 25.43 -9.88
N ILE A 531 19.97 24.98 -8.67
CA ILE A 531 19.02 24.38 -7.73
C ILE A 531 19.30 24.91 -6.31
N THR A 532 18.30 24.98 -5.44
CA THR A 532 18.47 25.44 -4.05
C THR A 532 17.78 24.51 -3.05
N ASP A 533 18.33 24.48 -1.82
CA ASP A 533 17.71 23.88 -0.63
C ASP A 533 16.92 24.90 0.21
N GLY A 534 16.77 26.14 -0.29
CA GLY A 534 16.08 27.26 0.36
C GLY A 534 17.03 28.22 1.09
N ARG A 535 18.25 27.80 1.41
CA ARG A 535 19.28 28.63 2.05
C ARG A 535 20.49 28.87 1.15
N TYR A 536 20.87 27.86 0.37
CA TYR A 536 22.02 27.88 -0.50
C TYR A 536 21.61 27.55 -1.93
N ALA A 537 22.20 28.23 -2.91
CA ALA A 537 22.05 27.90 -4.32
C ALA A 537 23.30 27.19 -4.84
N TYR A 538 23.07 26.07 -5.52
CA TYR A 538 24.08 25.24 -6.16
C TYR A 538 24.04 25.51 -7.66
N ILE A 539 25.11 26.10 -8.18
CA ILE A 539 25.16 26.69 -9.51
C ILE A 539 26.19 25.95 -10.35
N ALA A 540 25.74 25.33 -11.43
CA ALA A 540 26.58 24.65 -12.40
C ALA A 540 26.89 25.57 -13.60
N GLY A 541 28.17 25.73 -13.93
CA GLY A 541 28.63 26.43 -15.12
C GLY A 541 29.00 25.50 -16.28
N TYR A 542 28.93 25.99 -17.52
CA TYR A 542 29.48 25.26 -18.68
C TYR A 542 31.01 25.10 -18.66
N ASP A 543 31.71 25.79 -17.74
CA ASP A 543 33.14 25.67 -17.48
C ASP A 543 33.50 24.49 -16.56
N LYS A 544 32.55 23.58 -16.29
CA LYS A 544 32.69 22.39 -15.43
C LYS A 544 32.86 22.74 -13.95
N LYS A 545 32.38 23.89 -13.52
CA LYS A 545 32.42 24.30 -12.11
C LYS A 545 31.06 24.16 -11.44
N LEU A 546 31.09 23.70 -10.19
CA LEU A 546 29.96 23.70 -9.27
C LEU A 546 30.24 24.71 -8.16
N SER A 547 29.45 25.78 -8.10
CA SER A 547 29.60 26.86 -7.12
C SER A 547 28.44 26.88 -6.13
N VAL A 548 28.71 27.28 -4.89
CA VAL A 548 27.69 27.44 -3.84
C VAL A 548 27.56 28.90 -3.47
N LEU A 549 26.32 29.40 -3.43
CA LEU A 549 25.97 30.77 -3.08
C LEU A 549 25.09 30.78 -1.83
N ASP A 550 25.47 31.55 -0.82
CA ASP A 550 24.59 31.88 0.32
C ASP A 550 23.49 32.85 -0.14
N LEU A 551 22.22 32.44 -0.03
CA LEU A 551 21.09 33.27 -0.45
C LEU A 551 20.69 34.33 0.58
N GLU A 552 21.14 34.22 1.84
CA GLU A 552 20.90 35.27 2.82
C GLU A 552 21.87 36.44 2.62
N ASN A 553 23.14 36.13 2.39
CA ASN A 553 24.22 37.13 2.35
C ASN A 553 24.70 37.46 0.93
N PHE A 554 24.21 36.74 -0.09
CA PHE A 554 24.62 36.86 -1.49
C PHE A 554 26.13 36.73 -1.70
N LYS A 555 26.74 35.76 -1.01
CA LYS A 555 28.19 35.50 -1.04
C LYS A 555 28.50 34.10 -1.53
N TRP A 556 29.51 34.02 -2.40
CA TRP A 556 30.08 32.75 -2.84
C TRP A 556 30.78 32.04 -1.67
N ILE A 557 30.37 30.81 -1.39
CA ILE A 557 30.92 29.98 -0.32
C ILE A 557 32.05 29.09 -0.84
N SER A 558 31.78 28.39 -1.94
CA SER A 558 32.73 27.44 -2.52
C SER A 558 32.57 27.34 -4.03
N ASN A 559 33.62 26.85 -4.68
CA ASN A 559 33.67 26.58 -6.10
C ASN A 559 34.52 25.33 -6.31
N LEU A 560 33.95 24.31 -6.95
CA LEU A 560 34.56 23.00 -7.15
C LEU A 560 34.70 22.71 -8.65
N ASP A 561 35.90 22.31 -9.06
CA ASP A 561 36.14 21.80 -10.41
C ASP A 561 35.64 20.35 -10.53
N MET A 562 34.73 20.11 -11.47
CA MET A 562 34.17 18.79 -11.74
C MET A 562 35.00 18.03 -12.79
N SER A 563 34.96 16.72 -12.73
CA SER A 563 35.63 15.82 -13.69
C SER A 563 35.16 15.99 -15.14
N GLY A 564 33.92 16.47 -15.33
CA GLY A 564 33.25 16.53 -16.61
C GLY A 564 32.25 17.67 -16.72
N LYS A 565 31.56 17.73 -17.84
CA LYS A 565 30.43 18.65 -18.00
C LYS A 565 29.30 18.19 -17.07
N ILE A 566 28.75 19.11 -16.29
CA ILE A 566 27.54 18.88 -15.51
C ILE A 566 26.33 18.94 -16.46
N TYR A 567 25.56 17.87 -16.50
CA TYR A 567 24.37 17.75 -17.35
C TYR A 567 23.07 17.97 -16.59
N ALA A 568 23.01 17.48 -15.34
CA ALA A 568 21.84 17.61 -14.49
C ALA A 568 22.23 17.63 -13.01
N MET A 569 21.42 18.29 -12.21
CA MET A 569 21.51 18.28 -10.75
C MET A 569 20.12 18.09 -10.15
N THR A 570 20.04 17.42 -9.00
CA THR A 570 18.83 17.35 -8.19
C THR A 570 19.19 17.30 -6.71
N ILE A 571 18.31 17.79 -5.84
CA ILE A 571 18.44 17.66 -4.39
C ILE A 571 17.39 16.67 -3.90
N PHE A 572 17.81 15.74 -3.04
CA PHE A 572 16.94 14.79 -2.40
C PHE A 572 17.51 14.39 -1.04
N ASP A 573 16.70 14.46 0.02
CA ASP A 573 17.08 13.97 1.37
C ASP A 573 18.42 14.58 1.87
N GLU A 574 18.52 15.91 1.80
CA GLU A 574 19.72 16.71 2.12
C GLU A 574 21.00 16.31 1.37
N LYS A 575 20.83 15.68 0.20
CA LYS A 575 21.93 15.33 -0.70
C LYS A 575 21.75 16.00 -2.05
N LEU A 576 22.84 16.57 -2.56
CA LEU A 576 22.95 17.07 -3.93
C LEU A 576 23.52 15.97 -4.81
N LEU A 577 22.75 15.56 -5.81
CA LEU A 577 23.14 14.59 -6.83
C LEU A 577 23.54 15.35 -8.09
N VAL A 578 24.76 15.09 -8.57
CA VAL A 578 25.37 15.80 -9.70
C VAL A 578 25.75 14.81 -10.79
N ALA A 579 25.04 14.85 -11.92
CA ALA A 579 25.37 14.08 -13.11
C ALA A 579 26.44 14.83 -13.91
N THR A 580 27.68 14.32 -13.92
CA THR A 580 28.84 14.96 -14.54
C THR A 580 29.66 13.96 -15.35
N GLY A 581 29.77 14.17 -16.67
CA GLY A 581 30.37 13.17 -17.55
C GLY A 581 29.70 11.81 -17.35
N ASP A 582 30.50 10.75 -17.24
CA ASP A 582 30.08 9.37 -16.98
C ASP A 582 29.81 9.06 -15.50
N LYS A 583 29.68 10.08 -14.65
CA LYS A 583 29.56 9.91 -13.20
C LYS A 583 28.30 10.55 -12.63
N LEU A 584 27.76 9.92 -11.58
CA LEU A 584 26.87 10.54 -10.62
C LEU A 584 27.63 10.74 -9.30
N ILE A 585 27.80 11.99 -8.89
CA ILE A 585 28.46 12.34 -7.63
C ILE A 585 27.43 12.83 -6.63
N ILE A 586 27.50 12.33 -5.40
CA ILE A 586 26.59 12.65 -4.31
C ILE A 586 27.34 13.43 -3.25
N TYR A 587 26.85 14.62 -2.95
CA TYR A 587 27.31 15.46 -1.85
C TYR A 587 26.22 15.55 -0.79
N ASP A 588 26.61 15.42 0.47
CA ASP A 588 25.81 15.91 1.58
C ASP A 588 25.98 17.42 1.65
N ILE A 589 24.84 18.10 1.78
CA ILE A 589 24.76 19.56 1.71
C ILE A 589 24.35 20.19 3.03
N SER A 590 24.41 19.43 4.13
CA SER A 590 24.13 19.95 5.47
C SER A 590 25.00 21.18 5.77
N ASN A 591 24.33 22.27 6.14
CA ASN A 591 24.94 23.57 6.44
C ASN A 591 25.67 24.25 5.27
N GLY A 592 25.34 23.91 4.01
CA GLY A 592 25.86 24.60 2.81
C GLY A 592 27.26 24.19 2.37
N ASN A 593 27.86 23.18 3.03
CA ASN A 593 29.13 22.60 2.62
C ASN A 593 28.90 21.43 1.67
N LEU A 594 29.64 21.37 0.56
CA LEU A 594 29.64 20.22 -0.34
C LEU A 594 30.54 19.11 0.22
N THR A 595 29.98 18.23 1.05
CA THR A 595 30.74 17.11 1.62
C THR A 595 30.56 15.88 0.74
N PHE A 596 31.65 15.43 0.10
CA PHE A 596 31.62 14.23 -0.73
C PHE A 596 31.13 13.01 0.07
N LYS A 597 30.16 12.28 -0.47
CA LYS A 597 29.67 11.02 0.11
C LYS A 597 29.97 9.83 -0.79
N GLN A 598 29.67 9.95 -2.07
CA GLN A 598 29.72 8.82 -2.99
C GLN A 598 29.92 9.28 -4.42
N GLU A 599 30.55 8.42 -5.22
CA GLU A 599 30.63 8.51 -6.66
C GLU A 599 30.20 7.17 -7.27
N LEU A 600 29.38 7.23 -8.33
CA LEU A 600 29.00 6.10 -9.16
C LEU A 600 29.42 6.37 -10.60
N THR A 601 30.05 5.39 -11.25
CA THR A 601 30.55 5.49 -12.63
C THR A 601 29.70 4.61 -13.55
N PHE A 602 29.31 5.16 -14.70
CA PHE A 602 28.51 4.52 -15.73
C PHE A 602 29.33 4.33 -17.01
N ASN A 603 28.83 3.56 -17.98
CA ASN A 603 29.60 3.31 -19.22
C ASN A 603 29.54 4.48 -20.21
N ALA A 604 28.69 5.48 -19.97
CA ALA A 604 28.52 6.64 -20.82
C ALA A 604 28.00 7.83 -20.00
N ASP A 605 28.07 9.04 -20.58
CA ASP A 605 27.69 10.25 -19.87
C ASP A 605 26.26 10.20 -19.32
N CYS A 606 26.12 10.55 -18.04
CA CYS A 606 24.86 10.78 -17.35
C CYS A 606 24.25 12.09 -17.85
N LEU A 607 23.07 12.02 -18.45
CA LEU A 607 22.38 13.15 -19.06
C LEU A 607 21.33 13.78 -18.15
N LEU A 608 20.54 12.94 -17.48
CA LEU A 608 19.44 13.37 -16.62
C LEU A 608 19.43 12.52 -15.36
N VAL A 609 19.02 13.16 -14.26
CA VAL A 609 18.79 12.52 -12.97
C VAL A 609 17.43 12.97 -12.43
N CYS A 610 16.66 12.04 -11.88
CA CYS A 610 15.50 12.34 -11.05
C CYS A 610 15.45 11.38 -9.86
N PHE A 611 14.61 11.70 -8.88
CA PHE A 611 14.37 10.89 -7.70
C PHE A 611 12.87 10.61 -7.57
N ASP A 612 12.56 9.49 -6.94
CA ASP A 612 11.24 9.12 -6.44
C ASP A 612 11.27 9.26 -4.92
#